data_AF-A0A351XL76-F1
#
_entry.id   AF-A0A351XL76-F1
#
_cell.length_a   1.000
_cell.length_b   1.000
_cell.length_c   1.000
_cell.angle_alpha   90.00
_cell.angle_beta   90.00
_cell.angle_gamma   90.00
#
_symmetry.space_group_name_H-M   'P 1'
#
loop_
_entity.id
_entity.type
_entity.pdbx_description
1 polymer ?
#
loop_
_entity_poly.entity_id
_entity_poly.type
_entity_poly.pdbx_seq_one_letter_code
_entity_poly.pdbx_strand_id
1 'polypeptide(L)' 'MAVKVAINGFGRIGRLAFRQMFGAEGYEVVAINDLTSPKMLAHLLKYDSSQGKYDKADSVSAGEDSITVDGKEIK' A
#
# COMPACT_ATOMS: atom_id res chain seq x y z
N MET A 1 -13.07 -8.17 -14.94
CA MET A 1 -12.47 -6.82 -14.98
C MET A 1 -12.30 -6.34 -13.55
N ALA A 2 -11.14 -5.84 -13.18
CA ALA A 2 -10.91 -5.27 -11.85
C ALA A 2 -11.21 -3.76 -11.87
N VAL A 3 -11.80 -3.25 -10.80
CA VAL A 3 -12.01 -1.81 -10.58
C VAL A 3 -10.68 -1.20 -10.15
N LYS A 4 -10.27 -0.13 -10.84
CA LYS A 4 -9.07 0.62 -10.49
C LYS A 4 -9.36 1.55 -9.32
N VAL A 5 -8.56 1.46 -8.27
CA VAL A 5 -8.74 2.19 -7.02
C VAL A 5 -7.50 3.04 -6.74
N ALA A 6 -7.73 4.31 -6.41
CA ALA A 6 -6.73 5.19 -5.82
C ALA A 6 -7.09 5.47 -4.35
N ILE A 7 -6.09 5.49 -3.47
CA ILE A 7 -6.29 5.77 -2.04
C ILE A 7 -5.69 7.14 -1.72
N ASN A 8 -6.55 8.13 -1.47
CA ASN A 8 -6.13 9.45 -1.02
C ASN A 8 -6.19 9.52 0.52
N GLY A 9 -5.02 9.59 1.16
CA GLY A 9 -4.84 9.44 2.60
C GLY A 9 -4.45 8.01 2.98
N PHE A 10 -3.15 7.75 3.06
CA PHE A 10 -2.53 6.48 3.44
C PHE A 10 -2.28 6.36 4.96
N GLY A 11 -3.24 6.88 5.73
CA GLY A 11 -3.34 6.72 7.18
C GLY A 11 -3.82 5.33 7.57
N ARG A 12 -4.39 5.20 8.79
CA ARG A 12 -4.82 3.89 9.32
C ARG A 12 -5.77 3.15 8.38
N ILE A 13 -6.88 3.77 7.99
CA ILE A 13 -7.88 3.13 7.14
C ILE A 13 -7.33 2.90 5.72
N GLY A 14 -6.59 3.86 5.15
CA GLY A 14 -5.97 3.71 3.84
C GLY A 14 -5.04 2.49 3.75
N ARG A 15 -4.19 2.28 4.76
CA ARG A 15 -3.29 1.11 4.80
C ARG A 15 -4.04 -0.19 4.99
N LEU A 16 -5.06 -0.24 5.84
CA LEU A 16 -5.86 -1.46 6.02
C LEU A 16 -6.69 -1.79 4.78
N ALA A 17 -7.27 -0.78 4.14
CA ALA A 17 -7.95 -0.90 2.86
C ALA A 17 -6.99 -1.43 1.78
N PHE A 18 -5.76 -0.91 1.70
CA PHE A 18 -4.72 -1.42 0.82
C PHE A 18 -4.41 -2.90 1.10
N ARG A 19 -4.15 -3.26 2.37
CA ARG A 19 -3.83 -4.66 2.75
C ARG A 19 -4.95 -5.63 2.36
N GLN A 20 -6.22 -5.21 2.45
CA GLN A 20 -7.38 -6.04 2.08
C GLN A 20 -7.59 -6.11 0.56
N MET A 21 -7.42 -5.01 -0.17
CA MET A 21 -7.63 -4.97 -1.62
C MET A 21 -6.46 -5.55 -2.41
N PHE A 22 -5.24 -5.49 -1.88
CA PHE A 22 -4.04 -5.87 -2.63
C PHE A 22 -3.98 -7.38 -2.89
N GLY A 23 -4.37 -7.78 -4.10
CA GLY A 23 -4.44 -9.19 -4.52
C GLY A 23 -5.83 -9.82 -4.39
N ALA A 24 -6.82 -9.07 -3.89
CA ALA A 24 -8.22 -9.51 -3.89
C ALA A 24 -8.82 -9.45 -5.30
N GLU A 25 -9.74 -10.35 -5.60
CA GLU A 25 -10.48 -10.30 -6.86
C GLU A 25 -11.36 -9.04 -6.96
N GLY A 26 -11.44 -8.47 -8.16
CA GLY A 26 -12.30 -7.31 -8.44
C GLY A 26 -11.66 -5.94 -8.15
N TYR A 27 -10.48 -5.88 -7.55
CA TYR A 27 -9.79 -4.61 -7.24
C TYR A 27 -8.37 -4.56 -7.78
N GLU A 28 -7.97 -3.37 -8.23
CA GLU A 28 -6.59 -3.06 -8.59
C GLU A 28 -6.24 -1.71 -7.96
N VAL A 29 -5.42 -1.73 -6.90
CA VAL A 29 -4.91 -0.49 -6.31
C VAL A 29 -3.80 0.04 -7.22
N VAL A 30 -4.08 1.15 -7.91
CA VAL A 30 -3.18 1.73 -8.91
C VAL A 30 -2.40 2.94 -8.40
N ALA A 31 -2.92 3.61 -7.36
CA ALA A 31 -2.31 4.82 -6.84
C ALA A 31 -2.55 5.03 -5.35
N ILE A 32 -1.61 5.71 -4.68
CA ILE A 32 -1.75 6.20 -3.31
C ILE A 32 -1.28 7.65 -3.22
N ASN A 33 -1.94 8.47 -2.40
CA ASN A 33 -1.50 9.84 -2.13
C ASN A 33 -1.51 10.11 -0.62
N ASP A 34 -0.46 10.77 -0.13
CA ASP A 34 -0.34 11.20 1.28
C ASP A 34 0.61 12.41 1.39
N LEU A 35 0.80 12.92 2.60
CA LEU A 35 1.63 14.10 2.91
C LEU A 35 3.06 13.73 3.36
N THR A 36 3.47 12.47 3.19
CA THR A 36 4.79 11.98 3.63
C THR A 36 5.50 11.19 2.53
N SER A 37 6.77 10.85 2.77
CA SER A 37 7.62 10.21 1.77
C SER A 37 7.23 8.75 1.52
N PRO A 38 7.46 8.22 0.30
CA PRO A 38 7.22 6.81 0.00
C PRO A 38 7.98 5.85 0.94
N LYS A 39 9.18 6.23 1.40
CA LYS A 39 9.93 5.47 2.40
C LYS A 39 9.18 5.31 3.72
N MET A 40 8.53 6.38 4.19
CA MET A 40 7.70 6.33 5.40
C MET A 40 6.45 5.49 5.16
N LEU A 41 5.75 5.69 4.04
CA LEU A 41 4.55 4.93 3.69
C LEU A 41 4.83 3.43 3.59
N ALA A 42 5.94 3.04 2.94
CA ALA A 42 6.38 1.65 2.88
C ALA A 42 6.65 1.06 4.27
N HIS A 43 7.30 1.82 5.16
CA HIS A 43 7.54 1.36 6.53
C HIS A 43 6.23 1.15 7.31
N LEU A 44 5.32 2.13 7.25
CA LEU A 44 4.02 2.06 7.92
C LEU A 44 3.09 1.00 7.31
N LEU A 45 3.25 0.69 6.02
CA LEU A 45 2.54 -0.43 5.40
C LEU A 45 3.08 -1.77 5.91
N LYS A 46 4.41 -1.91 6.06
CA LYS A 46 5.04 -3.14 6.58
C LYS A 46 4.66 -3.41 8.03
N TYR A 47 4.66 -2.39 8.88
CA TYR A 47 4.55 -2.55 10.32
C TYR A 47 3.38 -1.73 10.87
N ASP A 48 2.40 -2.43 11.43
CA ASP A 48 1.28 -1.83 12.14
C ASP A 48 1.26 -2.32 13.58
N SER A 49 1.21 -1.41 14.55
CA SER A 49 1.27 -1.77 15.97
C SER A 49 0.05 -2.55 16.45
N SER A 50 -1.11 -2.36 15.83
CA SER A 50 -2.37 -3.02 16.23
C SER A 50 -2.69 -4.23 15.35
N GLN A 51 -2.33 -4.19 14.08
CA GLN A 51 -2.65 -5.23 13.08
C GLN A 51 -1.44 -6.10 12.72
N GLY A 52 -0.29 -5.87 13.34
CA GLY A 52 0.93 -6.62 13.12
C GLY A 52 1.66 -6.32 11.81
N LYS A 53 2.69 -7.14 11.54
CA LYS A 53 3.47 -7.11 10.30
C LYS A 53 2.56 -7.51 9.14
N TYR A 54 2.61 -6.78 8.03
CA TYR A 54 1.90 -7.15 6.81
C TYR A 54 2.45 -8.44 6.23
N ASP A 55 1.59 -9.35 5.78
CA ASP A 55 1.98 -10.63 5.19
C ASP A 55 2.95 -10.49 4.01
N LYS A 56 2.78 -9.43 3.21
CA LYS A 56 3.64 -9.13 2.06
C LYS A 56 4.80 -8.18 2.38
N ALA A 57 5.08 -7.90 3.66
CA ALA A 57 6.05 -6.88 4.07
C ALA A 57 7.46 -7.07 3.49
N ASP A 58 7.90 -8.30 3.25
CA ASP A 58 9.23 -8.58 2.70
C ASP A 58 9.34 -8.18 1.21
N SER A 59 8.21 -8.08 0.51
CA SER A 59 8.15 -7.59 -0.88
C SER A 59 7.97 -6.07 -0.99
N VAL A 60 7.71 -5.38 0.13
CA VAL A 60 7.46 -3.94 0.11
C VAL A 60 8.78 -3.19 0.00
N SER A 61 8.92 -2.30 -0.96
CA SER A 61 10.05 -1.38 -1.10
C SER A 61 9.56 0.03 -1.45
N ALA A 62 10.43 1.02 -1.27
CA ALA A 62 10.14 2.41 -1.64
C ALA A 62 11.04 2.81 -2.81
N GLY A 63 10.43 3.42 -3.82
CA GLY A 63 11.12 4.18 -4.87
C GLY A 63 11.26 5.65 -4.48
N GLU A 64 11.55 6.50 -5.48
CA GLU A 64 11.63 7.95 -5.31
C GLU A 64 10.24 8.55 -5.02
N ASP A 65 9.26 8.21 -5.86
CA ASP A 65 7.89 8.75 -5.83
C ASP A 65 6.81 7.66 -5.70
N SER A 66 7.19 6.43 -5.39
CA SER A 66 6.29 5.27 -5.40
C SER A 66 6.63 4.26 -4.32
N ILE A 67 5.69 3.36 -4.02
CA ILE A 67 5.97 2.12 -3.29
C ILE A 67 5.78 0.93 -4.21
N THR A 68 6.61 -0.09 -4.04
CA THR A 68 6.46 -1.37 -4.74
C THR A 68 6.02 -2.41 -3.74
N VAL A 69 5.01 -3.20 -4.10
CA VAL A 69 4.53 -4.35 -3.30
C VAL A 69 4.40 -5.53 -4.24
N ASP A 70 5.05 -6.65 -3.94
CA ASP A 70 4.94 -7.88 -4.75
C ASP A 70 5.29 -7.63 -6.24
N GLY A 71 6.31 -6.80 -6.49
CA GLY A 71 6.74 -6.39 -7.83
C GLY A 71 5.81 -5.39 -8.55
N LYS A 72 4.68 -5.00 -7.96
CA LYS A 72 3.78 -3.98 -8.51
C LYS A 72 4.12 -2.61 -7.95
N GLU A 73 4.39 -1.67 -8.84
CA GLU A 73 4.59 -0.27 -8.48
C GLU A 73 3.24 0.44 -8.31
N ILE A 74 3.10 1.19 -7.21
CA ILE A 74 1.93 2.01 -6.87
C ILE A 74 2.43 3.44 -6.63
N LYS A 75 1.90 4.37 -7.43
CA LYS A 75 2.32 5.77 -7.43
C LYS A 75 1.36 6.68 -6.68
#